data_AF-A0A7H9HTD4-F1
#
_entry.id   AF-A0A7H9HTD4-F1
#
_cell.length_a   1.000
_cell.length_b   1.000
_cell.length_c   1.000
_cell.angle_alpha   90.00
_cell.angle_beta   90.00
_cell.angle_gamma   90.00
#
_symmetry.space_group_name_H-M   'P 1'
#
loop_
_entity.id
_entity.type
_entity.pdbx_description
1 polymer ?
#
loop_
_entity_poly.entity_id
_entity_poly.type
_entity_poly.pdbx_seq_one_letter_code
_entity_poly.pdbx_strand_id
1 'polypeptide(L)' 'MLKKFPTPVLKPYWPFFVGGAVMYYVFGKAAELSANSDEFINDPRNPRFARGEKPVELK' A
#
# COMPACT_ATOMS: atom_id res chain seq x y z
N MET A 1 23.79 16.27 -23.82
CA MET A 1 22.35 16.37 -23.51
C MET A 1 21.58 15.44 -24.45
N LEU A 2 20.74 14.54 -23.93
CA LEU A 2 19.89 13.67 -24.75
C LEU A 2 18.64 14.44 -25.20
N LYS A 3 18.26 14.34 -26.48
CA LYS A 3 17.02 14.95 -26.98
C LYS A 3 15.82 14.14 -26.50
N LYS A 4 14.88 14.78 -25.78
CA LYS A 4 13.62 14.17 -25.37
C LYS A 4 12.62 14.19 -26.53
N PHE A 5 12.08 13.03 -26.89
CA PHE A 5 11.02 12.89 -27.89
C PHE A 5 9.64 12.76 -27.22
N PRO A 6 8.58 13.35 -27.80
CA PRO A 6 7.24 13.31 -27.24
C PRO A 6 6.52 12.01 -27.59
N THR A 7 7.02 10.87 -27.10
CA THR A 7 6.36 9.59 -27.31
C THR A 7 5.01 9.53 -26.56
N PRO A 8 3.94 9.00 -27.17
CA PRO A 8 2.64 8.92 -26.52
C PRO A 8 2.62 7.81 -25.47
N VAL A 9 2.89 8.15 -24.21
CA VAL A 9 2.92 7.19 -23.09
C VAL A 9 1.52 7.00 -22.47
N LEU A 10 0.77 8.08 -22.28
CA LEU A 10 -0.50 8.02 -21.56
C LEU A 10 -1.61 7.32 -22.36
N LYS A 11 -1.73 7.62 -23.67
CA LYS A 11 -2.77 7.05 -24.54
C LYS A 11 -2.76 5.50 -24.58
N PRO A 12 -1.61 4.82 -24.73
CA PRO A 12 -1.59 3.36 -24.69
C PRO A 12 -1.63 2.78 -23.27
N TYR A 13 -1.05 3.46 -22.27
CA TYR A 13 -0.84 2.86 -20.95
C TYR A 13 -1.86 3.24 -19.87
N TRP A 14 -2.87 4.05 -20.18
CA TRP A 14 -3.90 4.43 -19.20
C TRP A 14 -4.57 3.23 -18.50
N PRO A 15 -4.83 2.06 -19.14
CA PRO A 15 -5.44 0.93 -18.42
C PRO A 15 -4.49 0.35 -17.37
N PHE A 16 -3.18 0.38 -17.59
CA PHE A 16 -2.18 -0.08 -16.62
C PHE A 16 -2.09 0.87 -15.43
N PHE A 17 -2.17 2.18 -15.66
CA PHE A 17 -2.20 3.15 -14.57
C PHE A 17 -3.47 3.01 -13.73
N VAL A 18 -4.64 2.85 -14.37
CA VAL A 18 -5.90 2.59 -13.67
C VAL A 18 -5.84 1.28 -12.89
N GLY A 19 -5.38 0.21 -13.52
CA GLY A 19 -5.20 -1.09 -12.85
C GLY A 19 -4.26 -0.98 -11.65
N GLY A 20 -3.13 -0.30 -11.80
CA GLY A 20 -2.18 -0.05 -10.71
C GLY A 20 -2.81 0.72 -9.54
N ALA A 21 -3.60 1.75 -9.83
CA ALA A 21 -4.31 2.51 -8.80
C ALA A 21 -5.36 1.67 -8.07
N VAL A 22 -6.12 0.86 -8.80
CA VAL A 22 -7.11 -0.08 -8.21
C VAL A 22 -6.42 -1.09 -7.30
N MET A 23 -5.36 -1.74 -7.80
CA MET A 23 -4.62 -2.73 -7.02
C MET A 23 -3.97 -2.11 -5.78
N TYR A 24 -3.41 -0.89 -5.91
CA TYR A 24 -2.87 -0.15 -4.78
C TYR A 24 -3.90 0.07 -3.68
N TYR A 25 -5.11 0.50 -4.04
CA TYR A 25 -6.18 0.71 -3.07
C TYR A 25 -6.61 -0.61 -2.39
N VAL A 26 -6.84 -1.66 -3.18
CA VAL A 26 -7.27 -2.97 -2.67
C VAL A 26 -6.24 -3.55 -1.71
N PHE A 27 -4.96 -3.59 -2.12
CA PHE A 27 -3.91 -4.16 -1.28
C PHE A 27 -3.54 -3.25 -0.10
N GLY A 28 -3.69 -1.93 -0.22
CA GLY A 28 -3.54 -1.02 0.92
C GLY A 28 -4.53 -1.37 2.04
N LYS A 29 -5.79 -1.62 1.70
CA LYS A 29 -6.82 -2.05 2.65
C LYS A 29 -6.60 -3.47 3.17
N ALA A 30 -6.21 -4.40 2.30
CA ALA A 30 -5.91 -5.77 2.71
C ALA A 30 -4.71 -5.83 3.67
N ALA A 31 -3.67 -5.04 3.43
CA ALA A 31 -2.50 -4.95 4.29
C ALA A 31 -2.89 -4.41 5.68
N GLU A 32 -3.66 -3.32 5.73
CA GLU A 32 -4.17 -2.75 6.99
C GLU A 32 -4.99 -3.79 7.78
N LEU A 33 -5.89 -4.53 7.12
CA LEU A 33 -6.66 -5.59 7.76
C LEU A 33 -5.76 -6.71 8.29
N SER A 34 -4.82 -7.20 7.48
CA SER A 34 -3.92 -8.29 7.86
C SER A 34 -2.99 -7.95 9.02
N ALA A 35 -2.54 -6.69 9.11
CA ALA A 35 -1.69 -6.21 10.20
C ALA A 35 -2.44 -6.09 11.54
N ASN A 36 -3.78 -6.19 11.53
CA ASN A 36 -4.62 -6.18 12.72
C ASN A 36 -5.10 -7.58 13.13
N SER A 37 -4.59 -8.66 12.52
CA SER A 37 -4.90 -10.02 12.96
C SER A 37 -4.25 -10.33 14.32
N ASP A 38 -4.79 -11.30 15.04
CA ASP A 38 -4.30 -11.69 16.37
C ASP A 38 -2.80 -12.07 16.37
N GLU A 39 -2.32 -12.67 15.28
CA GLU A 39 -0.91 -13.05 15.11
C GLU A 39 0.02 -11.83 15.02
N PHE A 40 -0.41 -10.75 14.34
CA PHE A 40 0.46 -9.63 13.97
C PHE A 40 0.12 -8.31 14.66
N ILE A 41 -0.97 -8.25 15.42
CA ILE A 41 -1.44 -7.03 16.09
C ILE A 41 -0.40 -6.45 17.05
N ASN A 42 0.39 -7.32 17.68
CA ASN A 42 1.41 -6.99 18.68
C ASN A 42 2.86 -7.14 18.17
N ASP A 43 3.09 -7.36 16.88
CA ASP A 43 4.46 -7.33 16.33
C ASP A 43 5.02 -5.90 16.49
N PRO A 44 6.17 -5.68 17.15
CA PRO A 44 6.73 -4.35 17.40
C PRO A 44 7.02 -3.54 16.13
N ARG A 45 7.08 -4.19 14.96
CA ARG A 45 7.28 -3.55 13.65
C ARG A 45 5.97 -3.03 13.05
N ASN A 46 4.82 -3.32 13.65
CA ASN A 46 3.54 -2.82 13.20
C ASN A 46 3.55 -1.27 13.23
N PRO A 47 3.26 -0.58 12.10
CA PRO A 47 3.29 0.88 12.03
C PRO A 47 2.41 1.60 13.06
N ARG A 48 1.45 0.91 13.68
CA ARG A 48 0.64 1.42 14.79
C ARG A 48 1.50 1.95 15.94
N PHE A 49 2.59 1.25 16.25
CA PHE A 49 3.44 1.59 17.39
C PHE A 49 4.25 2.87 17.12
N ALA A 50 4.59 3.14 15.85
CA ALA A 50 5.19 4.42 15.45
C ALA A 50 4.22 5.61 15.62
N ARG A 51 2.90 5.36 15.65
CA ARG A 51 1.88 6.36 15.95
C ARG A 51 1.57 6.51 17.44
N GLY A 52 2.26 5.75 18.31
CA GLY A 52 2.06 5.78 19.76
C GLY A 52 0.90 4.92 20.27
N GLU A 53 0.33 4.06 19.43
CA GLU A 53 -0.65 3.06 19.88
C GLU A 53 0.02 2.04 20.82
N LYS A 54 -0.76 1.43 21.71
CA LYS A 54 -0.24 0.47 22.72
C LYS A 54 -0.59 -0.96 22.34
N PRO A 55 0.14 -1.97 22.86
CA PRO A 55 -0.19 -3.38 22.62
C PRO A 55 -1.61 -3.70 23.08
N VAL A 56 -2.25 -4.62 22.37
CA VAL A 56 -3.61 -5.08 22.65
C VAL A 56 -3.54 -6.40 23.40
N GLU A 57 -4.30 -6.54 24.49
CA GLU A 57 -4.46 -7.81 25.17
C GLU A 57 -5.36 -8.72 24.34
N LEU A 58 -4.80 -9.84 23.87
CA LEU A 58 -5.54 -10.90 23.19
C LEU A 58 -6.29 -11.72 24.24
N LYS A 59 -7.53 -12.07 23.94
CA LYS A 59 -8.38 -12.89 24.81
C LYS A 59 -8.13 -14.38 24.62
#